data_AF-A0A8J6UD14-F1
#
_entry.id   AF-A0A8J6UD14-F1
#
_cell.length_a   1.000
_cell.length_b   1.000
_cell.length_c   1.000
_cell.angle_alpha   90.00
_cell.angle_beta   90.00
_cell.angle_gamma   90.00
#
_symmetry.space_group_name_H-M   'P 1'
#
loop_
_entity.id
_entity.type
_entity.pdbx_description
1 polymer ?
#
loop_
_entity_poly.entity_id
_entity_poly.type
_entity_poly.pdbx_seq_one_letter_code
_entity_poly.pdbx_strand_id
1 'polypeptide(L)'
;FAPHAAIMAGGMVPPLGLALSTTLFKKKYTKAELEAGKTNYIMGASFITEGAIPFAAADPGRVIPAAVIGSAVAGALSMVFGIGLPAPHGG
;
A
#
# COMPACT_ATOMS: atom_id res chain seq x y z
N PHE A 1 4.06 -12.72 17.77
CA PHE A 1 4.31 -13.08 16.35
C PHE A 1 3.26 -12.51 15.38
N ALA A 2 1.98 -12.38 15.76
CA ALA A 2 0.96 -11.72 14.94
C ALA A 2 1.22 -10.23 14.54
N PRO A 3 1.79 -9.34 15.39
CA PRO A 3 1.86 -7.91 15.04
C PRO A 3 2.80 -7.61 13.85
N HIS A 4 3.85 -8.40 13.64
CA HIS A 4 4.77 -8.18 12.51
C HIS A 4 4.11 -8.52 11.16
N ALA A 5 3.30 -9.58 11.10
CA ALA A 5 2.52 -9.89 9.90
C ALA A 5 1.51 -8.79 9.57
N ALA A 6 0.90 -8.18 10.58
CA ALA A 6 -0.02 -7.05 10.40
C ALA A 6 0.69 -5.80 9.88
N ILE A 7 1.88 -5.48 10.40
CA ILE A 7 2.71 -4.36 9.93
C ILE A 7 3.13 -4.59 8.46
N MET A 8 3.59 -5.80 8.13
CA MET A 8 3.97 -6.13 6.76
C MET A 8 2.78 -6.05 5.80
N ALA A 9 1.66 -6.68 6.14
CA ALA A 9 0.46 -6.60 5.31
C ALA A 9 0.02 -5.14 5.13
N GLY A 10 0.00 -4.35 6.21
CA GLY A 10 -0.38 -2.95 6.20
C GLY A 10 0.53 -2.06 5.35
N GLY A 11 1.86 -2.23 5.43
CA GLY A 11 2.80 -1.41 4.66
C GLY A 11 2.82 -1.74 3.16
N MET A 12 2.42 -2.94 2.73
CA MET A 12 2.24 -3.22 1.30
C MET A 12 1.04 -2.50 0.69
N VAL A 13 0.05 -2.09 1.51
CA VAL A 13 -1.23 -1.55 1.01
C VAL A 13 -1.10 -0.24 0.25
N PRO A 14 -0.40 0.81 0.72
CA PRO A 14 -0.38 2.10 0.02
C PRO A 14 0.09 2.01 -1.45
N PRO A 15 1.27 1.41 -1.76
CA PRO A 15 1.70 1.25 -3.15
C PRO A 15 0.80 0.29 -3.95
N LEU A 16 0.39 -0.86 -3.40
CA LEU A 16 -0.47 -1.81 -4.12
C LEU A 16 -1.86 -1.23 -4.41
N GLY A 17 -2.43 -0.49 -3.46
CA GLY A 17 -3.71 0.19 -3.61
C GLY A 17 -3.67 1.26 -4.69
N LEU A 18 -2.58 2.03 -4.77
CA LEU A 18 -2.35 2.99 -5.86
C LEU A 18 -2.18 2.29 -7.21
N ALA A 19 -1.39 1.21 -7.26
CA ALA A 19 -1.19 0.41 -8.47
C ALA A 19 -2.53 -0.14 -9.03
N LEU A 20 -3.38 -0.66 -8.13
CA LEU A 20 -4.72 -1.12 -8.49
C LEU A 20 -5.62 0.05 -8.91
N SER A 21 -5.60 1.16 -8.18
CA SER A 21 -6.43 2.32 -8.49
C SER A 21 -6.08 2.92 -9.86
N THR A 22 -4.80 3.05 -10.19
CA THR A 22 -4.35 3.52 -11.51
C THR A 22 -4.76 2.56 -12.64
N THR A 23 -4.79 1.26 -12.38
CA THR A 23 -5.23 0.24 -13.36
C THR A 23 -6.75 0.26 -13.56
N LEU A 24 -7.54 0.41 -12.51
CA LEU A 24 -9.00 0.37 -12.54
C LEU A 24 -9.63 1.71 -12.97
N PHE A 25 -9.01 2.83 -12.57
CA PHE A 25 -9.56 4.18 -12.77
C PHE A 25 -8.64 5.06 -13.62
N LYS A 26 -8.12 4.52 -14.73
CA LYS A 26 -7.12 5.17 -15.60
C LYS A 26 -7.41 6.64 -15.96
N LYS A 27 -8.71 6.99 -16.11
CA LYS A 27 -9.16 8.35 -16.48
C LYS A 27 -8.97 9.40 -15.38
N LYS A 28 -8.71 8.99 -14.13
CA LYS A 28 -8.51 9.88 -12.99
C LYS A 28 -7.04 10.27 -12.78
N TYR A 29 -6.13 9.68 -13.56
CA TYR A 29 -4.69 9.80 -13.37
C TYR A 29 -4.01 10.38 -14.60
N THR A 30 -2.93 11.11 -14.37
CA THR A 30 -2.03 11.59 -15.41
C THR A 30 -1.23 10.43 -16.01
N LYS A 31 -0.65 10.64 -17.21
CA LYS A 31 0.23 9.62 -17.83
C LYS A 31 1.40 9.23 -16.91
N ALA A 32 1.99 10.20 -16.20
CA ALA A 32 3.08 9.95 -15.26
C ALA A 32 2.63 9.06 -14.09
N GLU A 33 1.47 9.34 -13.52
CA GLU A 33 0.87 8.52 -12.45
C GLU A 33 0.52 7.12 -12.92
N LEU A 34 0.05 6.95 -14.17
CA LEU A 34 -0.22 5.62 -14.73
C LEU A 34 1.05 4.78 -14.88
N GLU A 35 2.15 5.38 -15.31
CA GLU A 35 3.45 4.68 -15.40
C GLU A 35 4.00 4.38 -14.01
N ALA A 36 3.94 5.33 -13.07
CA ALA A 36 4.32 5.10 -11.68
C ALA A 36 3.47 4.01 -11.01
N GLY A 37 2.18 3.94 -11.34
CA GLY A 37 1.25 2.92 -10.87
C GLY A 37 1.67 1.49 -11.25
N LYS A 38 2.28 1.30 -12.43
CA LYS A 38 2.82 -0.02 -12.83
C LYS A 38 3.99 -0.43 -11.94
N THR A 39 4.91 0.49 -11.67
CA THR A 39 6.06 0.24 -10.79
C THR A 39 5.61 -0.06 -9.36
N ASN A 40 4.53 0.59 -8.90
CA ASN A 40 3.97 0.40 -7.56
C ASN A 40 3.47 -1.03 -7.28
N TYR A 41 3.16 -1.84 -8.30
CA TYR A 41 2.90 -3.27 -8.09
C TYR A 41 4.11 -3.99 -7.51
N ILE A 42 5.28 -3.77 -8.11
CA ILE A 42 6.53 -4.42 -7.69
C ILE A 42 7.02 -3.84 -6.37
N MET A 43 6.96 -2.50 -6.23
CA MET A 43 7.36 -1.83 -4.99
C MET A 43 6.50 -2.31 -3.81
N GLY A 44 5.19 -2.33 -3.97
CA GLY A 44 4.29 -2.80 -2.92
C GLY A 44 4.43 -4.28 -2.60
N ALA A 45 4.64 -5.14 -3.61
CA ALA A 45 4.96 -6.55 -3.39
C ALA A 45 6.28 -6.76 -2.64
N SER A 46 7.21 -5.81 -2.76
CA SER A 46 8.53 -5.83 -2.12
C SER A 46 8.58 -5.04 -0.80
N PHE A 47 7.42 -4.62 -0.27
CA PHE A 47 7.32 -3.79 0.95
C PHE A 47 7.99 -2.40 0.85
N ILE A 48 8.11 -1.86 -0.36
CA ILE A 48 8.65 -0.52 -0.62
C ILE A 48 7.48 0.47 -0.75
N THR A 49 7.44 1.48 0.12
CA THR A 49 6.27 2.38 0.26
C THR A 49 6.49 3.76 -0.36
N GLU A 50 7.73 4.08 -0.74
CA GLU A 50 8.16 5.34 -1.32
C GLU A 50 7.44 5.65 -2.64
N GLY A 51 6.98 4.61 -3.35
CA GLY A 51 6.19 4.73 -4.57
C GLY A 51 4.84 5.43 -4.37
N ALA A 52 4.37 5.53 -3.12
CA ALA A 52 3.16 6.26 -2.75
C ALA A 52 3.40 7.75 -2.46
N ILE A 53 4.63 8.16 -2.13
CA ILE A 53 4.98 9.55 -1.78
C ILE A 53 4.56 10.55 -2.87
N PRO A 54 4.88 10.36 -4.17
CA PRO A 54 4.49 11.33 -5.20
C PRO A 54 2.96 11.45 -5.37
N PHE A 55 2.21 10.37 -5.16
CA PHE A 55 0.74 10.39 -5.21
C PHE A 55 0.16 11.13 -4.00
N ALA A 56 0.72 10.88 -2.81
CA ALA A 56 0.32 11.58 -1.58
C ALA A 56 0.66 13.08 -1.63
N ALA A 57 1.77 13.46 -2.28
CA ALA A 57 2.09 14.86 -2.51
C ALA A 57 1.11 15.54 -3.48
N ALA A 58 0.62 14.81 -4.49
CA ALA A 58 -0.31 15.34 -5.49
C ALA A 58 -1.77 15.44 -4.99
N ASP A 59 -2.27 14.45 -4.23
CA ASP A 59 -3.63 14.43 -3.67
C ASP A 59 -3.62 13.91 -2.21
N PRO A 60 -3.07 14.69 -1.26
CA PRO A 60 -2.90 14.24 0.13
C PRO A 60 -4.23 13.93 0.82
N GLY A 61 -5.28 14.71 0.50
CA GLY A 61 -6.59 14.59 1.10
C GLY A 61 -7.31 13.29 0.79
N ARG A 62 -6.99 12.63 -0.34
CA ARG A 62 -7.55 11.32 -0.69
C ARG A 62 -6.58 10.18 -0.45
N VAL A 63 -5.31 10.36 -0.80
CA VAL A 63 -4.32 9.27 -0.76
C VAL A 63 -3.98 8.88 0.67
N ILE A 64 -3.73 9.85 1.57
CA ILE A 64 -3.31 9.54 2.95
C ILE A 64 -4.44 8.84 3.71
N PRO A 65 -5.69 9.33 3.74
CA PRO A 65 -6.75 8.64 4.46
C PRO A 65 -7.05 7.26 3.87
N ALA A 66 -7.05 7.12 2.54
CA ALA A 66 -7.26 5.82 1.89
C ALA A 66 -6.16 4.81 2.25
N ALA A 67 -4.89 5.25 2.27
CA ALA A 67 -3.76 4.43 2.69
C ALA A 67 -3.89 4.00 4.15
N VAL A 68 -4.15 4.93 5.08
CA VAL A 68 -4.30 4.63 6.51
C VAL A 68 -5.43 3.63 6.75
N ILE A 69 -6.60 3.86 6.18
CA ILE A 69 -7.76 2.98 6.35
C ILE A 69 -7.49 1.61 5.73
N GLY A 70 -6.95 1.57 4.51
CA GLY A 70 -6.62 0.32 3.83
C GLY A 70 -5.58 -0.50 4.60
N SER A 71 -4.50 0.14 5.07
CA SER A 71 -3.46 -0.50 5.89
C SER A 71 -4.01 -1.02 7.22
N ALA A 72 -4.89 -0.26 7.88
CA ALA A 72 -5.54 -0.69 9.11
C ALA A 72 -6.42 -1.92 8.89
N VAL A 73 -7.20 -1.95 7.80
CA VAL A 73 -8.03 -3.12 7.44
C VAL A 73 -7.16 -4.33 7.13
N ALA A 74 -6.09 -4.18 6.36
CA ALA A 74 -5.18 -5.30 6.06
C ALA A 74 -4.50 -5.85 7.32
N GLY A 75 -4.03 -4.96 8.21
CA GLY A 75 -3.47 -5.34 9.50
C GLY A 75 -4.47 -6.08 10.38
N ALA A 76 -5.71 -5.57 10.48
CA ALA A 76 -6.78 -6.21 11.24
C ALA A 76 -7.12 -7.60 10.70
N LEU A 77 -7.24 -7.74 9.37
CA LEU A 77 -7.50 -9.04 8.74
C LEU A 77 -6.35 -10.02 9.00
N SER A 78 -5.10 -9.58 8.90
CA SER A 78 -3.92 -10.40 9.22
C SER A 78 -3.99 -10.95 10.65
N MET A 79 -4.38 -10.11 11.62
CA MET A 79 -4.57 -10.53 13.01
C MET A 79 -5.77 -11.46 13.20
N VAL A 80 -6.92 -11.17 12.58
CA VAL A 80 -8.14 -11.98 12.67
C VAL A 80 -7.92 -13.39 12.14
N PHE A 81 -7.17 -13.53 11.03
CA PHE A 81 -6.81 -14.83 10.48
C PHE A 81 -5.64 -15.51 11.19
N GLY A 82 -5.10 -14.90 12.25
CA GLY A 82 -3.98 -15.46 13.03
C GLY A 82 -2.68 -15.57 12.22
N ILE A 83 -2.51 -14.76 11.17
CA ILE A 83 -1.28 -14.78 10.37
C ILE A 83 -0.13 -14.30 11.25
N GLY A 84 0.89 -15.15 11.36
CA GLY A 84 2.10 -14.89 12.13
C GLY A 84 3.30 -14.66 11.22
N LEU A 85 4.18 -13.76 11.63
CA LEU A 85 5.50 -13.62 11.04
C LEU A 85 6.57 -13.81 12.14
N PRO A 86 7.40 -14.86 12.06
CA PRO A 86 8.43 -15.11 13.07
C PRO A 86 9.66 -14.19 12.90
N ALA A 87 9.93 -13.76 11.67
CA ALA A 87 11.03 -12.84 11.38
C ALA A 87 10.62 -11.40 11.75
N PRO A 88 11.39 -10.69 12.59
CA PRO A 88 11.23 -9.26 12.73
C PRO A 88 11.64 -8.60 11.42
N HIS A 89 10.75 -7.77 10.87
CA HIS A 89 11.04 -6.92 9.73
C HIS A 89 11.19 -5.50 10.25
N GLY A 90 12.43 -4.99 10.22
CA GLY A 90 12.70 -3.59 10.47
C GLY A 90 12.39 -2.85 9.19
N GLY A 91 11.27 -2.13 9.17
CA GLY A 91 11.14 -1.00 8.24
C GLY A 91 12.28 -0.02 8.46
#